data_AF-A0A835RXW3-F1
#
_entry.id   AF-A0A835RXW3-F1
#
_cell.length_a   1.000
_cell.length_b   1.000
_cell.length_c   1.000
_cell.angle_alpha   90.00
_cell.angle_beta   90.00
_cell.angle_gamma   90.00
#
_symmetry.space_group_name_H-M   'P 1'
#
loop_
_entity.id
_entity.type
_entity.pdbx_description
1 polymer ?
#
loop_
_entity_poly.entity_id
_entity_poly.type
_entity_poly.pdbx_seq_one_letter_code
_entity_poly.pdbx_strand_id
1 'polypeptide(L)'
;MSLGGFVVVIRIIPVAARYLMKRNLFGYDINKKGTPQGHIKVKLLLPSFAALPLLMAYAGHTSIIIPKPLIPYVGMTVLDLGWIYKLYMGLLAVFCTNSINIHAGINGLEAGQTVVIAASILVHNVMQIGASTDPEFMQAHAFSIYLVLPLLTTVSFVFIQLVSFFSFCG
;
A
#
# COMPACT_ATOMS: atom_id res chain seq x y z
N MET A 1 -14.82 14.95 0.60
CA MET A 1 -13.35 14.97 0.48
C MET A 1 -12.82 14.28 -0.79
N SER A 2 -13.39 13.17 -1.29
CA SER A 2 -12.78 12.41 -2.41
C SER A 2 -13.10 12.95 -3.83
N LEU A 3 -14.29 13.53 -4.06
CA LEU A 3 -14.70 13.98 -5.41
C LEU A 3 -13.92 15.22 -5.92
N GLY A 4 -13.56 16.14 -5.02
CA GLY A 4 -12.79 17.34 -5.37
C GLY A 4 -11.34 16.99 -5.76
N GLY A 5 -10.69 16.13 -4.97
CA GLY A 5 -9.37 15.59 -5.32
C GLY A 5 -9.37 14.85 -6.65
N PHE A 6 -10.45 14.13 -6.96
CA PHE A 6 -10.65 13.44 -8.23
C PHE A 6 -10.64 14.37 -9.45
N VAL A 7 -11.42 15.46 -9.44
CA VAL A 7 -11.44 16.42 -10.57
C VAL A 7 -10.07 17.05 -10.78
N VAL A 8 -9.38 17.36 -9.68
CA VAL A 8 -8.04 17.92 -9.71
C VAL A 8 -7.04 16.94 -10.35
N VAL A 9 -7.08 15.66 -9.96
CA VAL A 9 -6.17 14.63 -10.51
C VAL A 9 -6.37 14.45 -12.02
N ILE A 10 -7.62 14.34 -12.50
CA ILE A 10 -7.91 14.21 -13.95
C ILE A 10 -7.37 15.38 -14.75
N ARG A 11 -7.49 16.61 -14.22
CA ARG A 11 -7.04 17.81 -14.91
C ARG A 11 -5.52 17.96 -14.88
N ILE A 12 -4.86 17.52 -13.81
CA ILE A 12 -3.41 17.64 -13.63
C ILE A 12 -2.65 16.58 -14.46
N ILE A 13 -3.11 15.33 -14.54
CA ILE A 13 -2.40 14.26 -15.27
C ILE A 13 -1.98 14.65 -16.70
N PRO A 14 -2.87 15.12 -17.60
CA PRO A 14 -2.49 15.47 -18.97
C PRO A 14 -1.57 16.69 -19.03
N VAL A 15 -1.66 17.60 -18.05
CA VAL A 15 -0.77 18.76 -17.95
C VAL A 15 0.62 18.32 -17.50
N ALA A 16 0.71 17.55 -16.41
CA ALA A 16 1.95 17.01 -15.86
C ALA A 16 2.68 16.11 -16.86
N ALA A 17 1.95 15.31 -17.65
CA ALA A 17 2.53 14.48 -18.70
C ALA A 17 3.36 15.31 -19.71
N ARG A 18 2.87 16.50 -20.10
CA ARG A 18 3.62 17.40 -20.99
C ARG A 18 4.91 17.91 -20.36
N TYR A 19 4.92 18.16 -19.05
CA TYR A 19 6.14 18.58 -18.32
C TYR A 19 7.12 17.44 -18.13
N LEU A 20 6.64 16.23 -17.85
CA LEU A 20 7.47 15.02 -17.72
C LEU A 20 8.17 14.71 -19.04
N MET A 21 7.46 14.78 -20.16
CA MET A 21 8.02 14.63 -21.52
C MET A 21 9.12 15.66 -21.80
N LYS A 22 8.91 16.93 -21.42
CA LYS A 22 9.94 17.99 -21.57
C LYS A 22 11.20 17.76 -20.74
N ARG A 23 11.11 17.03 -19.64
CA ARG A 23 12.25 16.67 -18.79
C ARG A 23 12.88 15.32 -19.16
N ASN A 24 12.49 14.73 -20.30
CA ASN A 24 12.86 13.38 -20.69
C ASN A 24 12.52 12.32 -19.60
N LEU A 25 11.50 12.58 -18.77
CA LEU A 25 10.97 11.65 -17.78
C LEU A 25 9.86 10.79 -18.41
N PHE A 26 10.20 10.12 -19.50
CA PHE A 26 9.35 9.12 -20.15
C PHE A 26 10.12 7.80 -20.26
N GLY A 27 9.39 6.69 -20.16
CA GLY A 27 9.91 5.34 -20.38
C GLY A 27 9.07 4.64 -21.43
N TYR A 28 9.70 3.89 -22.33
CA TYR A 28 8.96 2.97 -23.20
C TYR A 28 8.32 1.87 -22.35
N ASP A 29 7.14 1.39 -22.77
CA ASP A 29 6.50 0.21 -22.19
C ASP A 29 7.40 -1.02 -22.41
N ILE A 30 8.25 -1.29 -21.42
CA ILE A 30 9.28 -2.33 -21.42
C ILE A 30 8.75 -3.60 -20.73
N ASN A 31 7.68 -4.22 -21.22
CA ASN A 31 7.18 -5.51 -20.74
C ASN A 31 8.18 -6.70 -20.95
N LYS A 32 9.49 -6.49 -20.74
CA LYS A 32 10.57 -7.49 -20.66
C LYS A 32 11.67 -7.01 -19.71
N LYS A 33 12.05 -7.86 -18.76
CA LYS A 33 13.19 -7.69 -17.84
C LYS A 33 14.45 -7.18 -18.57
N GLY A 34 15.23 -6.31 -17.90
CA GLY A 34 16.64 -6.07 -18.29
C GLY A 34 17.26 -4.69 -18.09
N THR A 35 16.65 -3.74 -17.36
CA THR A 35 17.26 -2.40 -17.21
C THR A 35 18.23 -2.30 -16.02
N PRO A 36 19.38 -1.59 -16.17
CA PRO A 36 20.38 -1.42 -15.11
C PRO A 36 19.87 -0.65 -13.87
N GLN A 37 18.70 -0.01 -13.94
CA GLN A 37 18.02 0.59 -12.78
C GLN A 37 17.56 -0.47 -11.73
N GLY A 38 17.63 -1.77 -12.03
CA GLY A 38 17.45 -2.85 -11.06
C GLY A 38 18.57 -2.96 -10.02
N HIS A 39 19.77 -2.45 -10.31
CA HIS A 39 20.97 -2.63 -9.50
C HIS A 39 21.18 -1.55 -8.43
N ILE A 40 20.16 -0.74 -8.16
CA ILE A 40 20.24 0.44 -7.30
C ILE A 40 19.77 0.07 -5.88
N LYS A 41 20.71 0.01 -4.92
CA LYS A 41 20.46 -0.25 -3.48
C LYS A 41 19.53 0.78 -2.80
N VAL A 42 19.19 1.86 -3.50
CA VAL A 42 18.33 2.95 -3.03
C VAL A 42 16.86 2.51 -2.89
N LYS A 43 16.45 1.44 -3.59
CA LYS A 43 15.09 0.87 -3.49
C LYS A 43 14.78 0.28 -2.11
N LEU A 44 15.79 -0.11 -1.34
CA LEU A 44 15.62 -0.60 0.03
C LEU A 44 15.75 0.53 1.08
N LEU A 45 16.63 1.49 0.81
CA LEU A 45 16.88 2.62 1.71
C LEU A 45 15.70 3.59 1.78
N LEU A 46 15.10 3.96 0.65
CA LEU A 46 14.01 4.94 0.64
C LEU A 46 12.77 4.48 1.42
N PRO A 47 12.26 3.24 1.25
CA PRO A 47 11.13 2.76 2.04
C PRO A 47 11.48 2.63 3.53
N SER A 48 12.75 2.33 3.86
CA SER A 48 13.20 2.24 5.26
C SER A 48 13.13 3.60 5.96
N PHE A 49 13.57 4.67 5.30
CA PHE A 49 13.42 6.04 5.83
C PHE A 49 11.96 6.48 5.88
N ALA A 50 11.17 6.14 4.86
CA ALA A 50 9.74 6.46 4.82
C ALA A 50 8.92 5.74 5.91
N ALA A 51 9.41 4.61 6.43
CA ALA A 51 8.77 3.89 7.54
C ALA A 51 9.03 4.53 8.92
N LEU A 52 10.03 5.40 9.08
CA LEU A 52 10.37 5.99 10.39
C LEU A 52 9.21 6.76 11.05
N PRO A 53 8.43 7.60 10.35
CA PRO A 53 7.27 8.27 10.94
C PRO A 53 6.22 7.28 11.44
N LEU A 54 6.02 6.17 10.73
CA LEU A 54 5.09 5.11 11.14
C LEU A 54 5.58 4.45 12.45
N LEU A 55 6.88 4.17 12.55
CA LEU A 55 7.48 3.58 13.76
C LEU A 55 7.41 4.52 14.97
N MET A 56 7.57 5.83 14.75
CA MET A 56 7.48 6.85 15.81
C MET A 56 6.03 7.09 16.26
N ALA A 57 5.06 7.03 15.34
CA ALA A 57 3.65 7.18 15.65
C ALA A 57 3.03 5.93 16.30
N TYR A 58 3.71 4.78 16.27
CA TYR A 58 3.21 3.55 16.85
C TYR A 58 3.30 3.57 18.39
N ALA A 59 2.15 3.72 19.03
CA ALA A 59 1.98 3.68 20.49
C ALA A 59 1.32 2.38 21.01
N GLY A 60 1.15 1.36 20.15
CA GLY A 60 0.47 0.11 20.51
C GLY A 60 1.34 -0.89 21.28
N HIS A 61 0.72 -2.00 21.70
CA HIS A 61 1.38 -3.10 22.39
C HIS A 61 2.34 -3.87 21.45
N THR A 62 3.52 -4.23 21.95
CA THR A 62 4.54 -5.03 21.22
C THR A 62 4.40 -6.54 21.39
N SER A 63 3.28 -6.97 21.99
CA SER A 63 3.00 -8.38 22.25
C SER A 63 2.25 -9.01 21.07
N ILE A 64 2.72 -10.17 20.61
CA ILE A 64 2.09 -10.95 19.53
C ILE A 64 1.38 -12.17 20.10
N ILE A 65 0.28 -12.56 19.45
CA ILE A 65 -0.41 -13.81 19.73
C ILE A 65 0.16 -14.88 18.80
N ILE A 66 0.67 -15.98 19.35
CA ILE A 66 1.28 -17.06 18.57
C ILE A 66 0.17 -17.83 17.82
N PRO A 67 0.32 -18.10 16.52
CA PRO A 67 -0.69 -18.84 15.76
C PRO A 67 -0.84 -20.26 16.33
N LYS A 68 -2.09 -20.74 16.41
CA LYS A 68 -2.49 -22.04 16.98
C LYS A 68 -1.59 -23.24 16.63
N PRO A 69 -1.12 -23.45 15.38
CA PRO A 69 -0.23 -24.57 15.07
C PRO A 69 1.15 -24.51 15.74
N LEU A 70 1.61 -23.33 16.19
CA LEU A 70 2.91 -23.15 16.83
C LEU A 70 2.85 -23.15 18.36
N ILE A 71 1.66 -23.00 18.95
CA ILE A 71 1.43 -23.05 20.40
C ILE A 71 2.02 -24.32 21.05
N PRO A 72 1.85 -25.55 20.52
CA PRO A 72 2.39 -26.74 21.17
C PRO A 72 3.93 -26.80 21.19
N TYR A 73 4.63 -26.07 20.32
CA TYR A 73 6.10 -26.04 20.29
C TYR A 73 6.70 -24.98 21.23
N VAL A 74 6.00 -23.86 21.42
CA VAL A 74 6.51 -22.70 22.17
C VAL A 74 5.98 -22.69 23.62
N GLY A 75 4.84 -23.32 23.89
CA GLY A 75 4.26 -23.42 25.24
C GLY A 75 3.69 -22.12 25.81
N MET A 76 3.65 -21.04 25.02
CA MET A 76 3.11 -19.74 25.40
C MET A 76 2.11 -19.25 24.34
N THR A 77 1.08 -18.51 24.78
CA THR A 77 0.03 -17.95 23.90
C THR A 77 0.31 -16.52 23.48
N VAL A 78 1.03 -15.77 24.32
CA VAL A 78 1.39 -14.36 24.12
C VAL A 78 2.90 -14.23 24.31
N LEU A 79 3.57 -13.58 23.36
CA LEU A 79 5.01 -13.31 23.39
C LEU A 79 5.25 -11.81 23.24
N ASP A 80 5.99 -11.20 24.16
CA ASP A 80 6.41 -9.80 24.03
C ASP A 80 7.75 -9.71 23.29
N LEU A 81 7.75 -9.00 22.16
CA LEU A 81 8.92 -8.87 21.29
C LEU A 81 9.71 -7.58 21.54
N GLY A 82 9.09 -6.60 22.21
CA GLY A 82 9.70 -5.28 22.46
C GLY A 82 10.24 -4.62 21.18
N TRP A 83 11.54 -4.32 21.16
CA TRP A 83 12.18 -3.62 20.03
C TRP A 83 12.16 -4.42 18.72
N ILE A 84 12.17 -5.75 18.80
CA ILE A 84 12.14 -6.64 17.62
C ILE A 84 10.82 -6.45 16.86
N TYR A 85 9.72 -6.15 17.57
CA TYR A 85 8.43 -5.85 16.96
C TYR A 85 8.49 -4.57 16.10
N LYS A 86 9.20 -3.54 16.56
CA LYS A 86 9.39 -2.29 15.78
C LYS A 86 10.24 -2.53 14.54
N LEU A 87 11.28 -3.35 14.65
CA LEU A 87 12.07 -3.78 13.48
C LEU A 87 11.21 -4.54 12.48
N TYR A 88 10.40 -5.49 12.95
CA TYR A 88 9.46 -6.25 12.13
C TYR A 88 8.46 -5.34 11.39
N MET A 89 7.84 -4.37 12.07
CA MET A 89 6.92 -3.41 11.43
C MET A 89 7.61 -2.60 10.32
N GLY A 90 8.86 -2.18 10.53
CA GLY A 90 9.65 -1.49 9.51
C GLY A 90 9.94 -2.38 8.30
N LEU A 91 10.39 -3.61 8.55
CA LEU A 91 10.64 -4.59 7.49
C LEU A 91 9.35 -4.95 6.73
N LEU A 92 8.20 -5.00 7.40
CA LEU A 92 6.89 -5.24 6.78
C LEU A 92 6.52 -4.09 5.82
N ALA A 93 6.73 -2.84 6.22
CA ALA A 93 6.48 -1.68 5.36
C ALA A 93 7.39 -1.68 4.11
N VAL A 94 8.67 -2.02 4.28
CA VAL A 94 9.63 -2.18 3.18
C VAL A 94 9.23 -3.35 2.28
N PHE A 95 8.79 -4.47 2.85
CA PHE A 95 8.36 -5.65 2.11
C PHE A 95 7.12 -5.36 1.25
N CYS A 96 6.09 -4.72 1.82
CA CYS A 96 4.84 -4.42 1.11
C CYS A 96 5.08 -3.56 -0.14
N THR A 97 5.90 -2.50 -0.03
CA THR A 97 6.21 -1.62 -1.17
C THR A 97 7.03 -2.31 -2.25
N ASN A 98 7.95 -3.19 -1.87
CA ASN A 98 8.76 -3.96 -2.82
C ASN A 98 8.00 -5.13 -3.46
N SER A 99 7.06 -5.75 -2.73
CA SER A 99 6.28 -6.89 -3.23
C SER A 99 5.40 -6.49 -4.41
N ILE A 100 4.69 -5.37 -4.31
CA ILE A 100 3.88 -4.83 -5.42
C ILE A 100 4.77 -4.50 -6.62
N ASN A 101 5.93 -3.87 -6.38
CA ASN A 101 6.87 -3.49 -7.43
C ASN A 101 7.52 -4.67 -8.17
N ILE A 102 7.61 -5.86 -7.55
CA ILE A 102 8.16 -7.08 -8.20
C ILE A 102 7.08 -7.82 -8.99
N HIS A 103 5.82 -7.75 -8.55
CA HIS A 103 4.67 -8.31 -9.27
C HIS A 103 4.14 -7.40 -10.38
N ALA A 104 4.78 -6.27 -10.61
CA ALA A 104 4.57 -5.37 -11.74
C ALA A 104 5.01 -5.97 -13.09
N GLY A 105 4.63 -5.29 -14.18
CA GLY A 105 5.12 -5.61 -15.52
C GLY A 105 4.03 -5.71 -16.58
N ILE A 106 2.75 -5.74 -16.18
CA ILE A 106 1.60 -5.63 -17.08
C ILE A 106 0.85 -4.35 -16.73
N ASN A 107 0.44 -3.61 -17.77
CA ASN A 107 -0.30 -2.36 -17.60
C ASN A 107 -1.52 -2.55 -16.70
N GLY A 108 -1.61 -1.73 -15.66
CA GLY A 108 -2.72 -1.76 -14.71
C GLY A 108 -2.67 -2.87 -13.66
N LEU A 109 -1.69 -3.78 -13.68
CA LEU A 109 -1.61 -4.87 -12.69
C LEU A 109 -1.32 -4.35 -11.27
N GLU A 110 -0.37 -3.43 -11.12
CA GLU A 110 -0.05 -2.80 -9.83
C GLU A 110 -1.28 -2.06 -9.24
N ALA A 111 -1.97 -1.29 -10.08
CA ALA A 111 -3.17 -0.57 -9.70
C ALA A 111 -4.31 -1.53 -9.34
N GLY A 112 -4.52 -2.58 -10.13
CA GLY A 112 -5.56 -3.59 -9.90
C GLY A 112 -5.34 -4.37 -8.61
N GLN A 113 -4.12 -4.81 -8.32
CA GLN A 113 -3.77 -5.46 -7.05
C GLN A 113 -4.07 -4.53 -5.86
N THR A 114 -3.70 -3.26 -5.98
CA THR A 114 -3.95 -2.26 -4.93
C THR A 114 -5.44 -2.01 -4.70
N VAL A 115 -6.26 -1.99 -5.76
CA VAL A 115 -7.73 -1.89 -5.66
C VAL A 115 -8.31 -3.07 -4.87
N VAL A 116 -7.92 -4.31 -5.22
CA VAL A 116 -8.43 -5.52 -4.56
C VAL A 116 -8.04 -5.55 -3.07
N ILE A 117 -6.79 -5.19 -2.75
CA ILE A 117 -6.30 -5.13 -1.36
C ILE A 117 -7.06 -4.05 -0.58
N ALA A 118 -7.18 -2.83 -1.12
CA ALA A 118 -7.86 -1.73 -0.46
C ALA A 118 -9.35 -2.01 -0.24
N ALA A 119 -10.03 -2.63 -1.20
CA ALA A 119 -11.43 -3.05 -1.05
C ALA A 119 -11.59 -4.12 0.05
N SER A 120 -10.67 -5.09 0.11
CA SER A 120 -10.67 -6.13 1.14
C SER A 120 -10.48 -5.55 2.55
N ILE A 121 -9.54 -4.60 2.71
CA ILE A 121 -9.31 -3.91 3.99
C ILE A 121 -10.54 -3.08 4.39
N LEU A 122 -11.17 -2.39 3.43
CA LEU A 122 -12.37 -1.60 3.70
C LEU A 122 -13.51 -2.48 4.22
N VAL A 123 -13.79 -3.61 3.55
CA VAL A 123 -14.82 -4.56 3.98
C VAL A 123 -14.48 -5.13 5.36
N HIS A 124 -13.22 -5.51 5.59
CA HIS A 124 -12.78 -6.00 6.90
C HIS A 124 -13.01 -4.97 8.02
N ASN A 125 -12.60 -3.72 7.81
CA ASN A 125 -12.76 -2.67 8.82
C ASN A 125 -14.23 -2.37 9.11
N VAL A 126 -15.09 -2.35 8.10
CA VAL A 126 -16.54 -2.11 8.29
C VAL A 126 -17.18 -3.25 9.08
N MET A 127 -16.85 -4.51 8.76
CA MET A 127 -17.35 -5.66 9.51
C MET A 127 -16.88 -5.63 10.98
N GLN A 128 -15.63 -5.29 11.23
CA GLN A 128 -15.08 -5.24 12.59
C GLN A 128 -15.68 -4.12 13.44
N ILE A 129 -15.93 -2.93 12.86
CA ILE A 129 -16.63 -1.85 13.56
C ILE A 129 -18.06 -2.28 13.94
N GLY A 130 -18.74 -3.04 13.08
CA GLY A 130 -20.08 -3.54 13.38
C GLY A 130 -20.13 -4.69 14.40
N ALA A 131 -19.04 -5.44 14.54
CA ALA A 131 -18.96 -6.62 15.41
C ALA A 131 -18.41 -6.33 16.82
N SER A 132 -17.68 -5.23 16.99
CA SER A 132 -17.00 -4.90 18.25
C SER A 132 -17.66 -3.74 18.99
N THR A 133 -17.72 -3.83 20.32
CA THR A 133 -18.26 -2.79 21.20
C THR A 133 -17.18 -1.90 21.82
N ASP A 134 -15.90 -2.26 21.64
CA ASP A 134 -14.78 -1.59 22.28
C ASP A 134 -14.43 -0.28 21.54
N PRO A 135 -14.55 0.89 22.19
CA PRO A 135 -14.40 2.17 21.51
C PRO A 135 -12.99 2.39 20.94
N GLU A 136 -11.93 1.96 21.64
CA GLU A 136 -10.55 2.08 21.16
C GLU A 136 -10.31 1.24 19.89
N PHE A 137 -10.86 0.03 19.85
CA PHE A 137 -10.77 -0.87 18.71
C PHE A 137 -11.52 -0.30 17.50
N MET A 138 -12.72 0.23 17.72
CA MET A 138 -13.50 0.89 16.67
C MET A 138 -12.78 2.14 16.12
N GLN A 139 -12.14 2.94 16.98
CA GLN A 139 -11.36 4.11 16.55
C GLN A 139 -10.17 3.72 15.66
N ALA A 140 -9.46 2.63 15.98
CA ALA A 140 -8.36 2.13 15.16
C ALA A 140 -8.84 1.71 13.74
N HIS A 141 -9.97 1.01 13.65
CA HIS A 141 -10.58 0.66 12.37
C HIS A 141 -11.12 1.88 11.61
N ALA A 142 -11.71 2.86 12.31
CA ALA A 142 -12.16 4.11 11.71
C ALA A 142 -11.00 4.91 11.12
N PHE A 143 -9.87 5.02 11.85
CA PHE A 143 -8.63 5.63 11.33
C PHE A 143 -8.14 4.93 10.07
N SER A 144 -8.15 3.59 10.06
CA SER A 144 -7.80 2.81 8.88
C SER A 144 -8.74 3.11 7.69
N ILE A 145 -10.05 3.21 7.90
CA ILE A 145 -11.02 3.60 6.87
C ILE A 145 -10.72 5.00 6.31
N TYR A 146 -10.38 5.97 7.15
CA TYR A 146 -10.01 7.32 6.72
C TYR A 146 -8.80 7.34 5.77
N LEU A 147 -7.85 6.43 5.94
CA LEU A 147 -6.69 6.28 5.04
C LEU A 147 -7.02 5.46 3.78
N VAL A 148 -7.85 4.43 3.90
CA VAL A 148 -8.17 3.49 2.80
C VAL A 148 -9.16 4.06 1.79
N LEU A 149 -10.15 4.86 2.21
CA LEU A 149 -11.13 5.49 1.31
C LEU A 149 -10.50 6.35 0.18
N PRO A 150 -9.58 7.30 0.48
CA PRO A 150 -8.92 8.06 -0.59
C PRO A 150 -8.01 7.17 -1.44
N LEU A 151 -7.33 6.19 -0.84
CA LEU A 151 -6.51 5.21 -1.57
C LEU A 151 -7.36 4.44 -2.58
N LEU A 152 -8.44 3.78 -2.15
CA LEU A 152 -9.33 3.00 -3.01
C LEU A 152 -9.92 3.84 -4.14
N THR A 153 -10.35 5.09 -3.84
CA THR A 153 -10.95 5.95 -4.86
C THR A 153 -9.95 6.33 -5.95
N THR A 154 -8.75 6.74 -5.55
CA THR A 154 -7.70 7.18 -6.49
C THR A 154 -7.18 6.03 -7.34
N VAL A 155 -6.90 4.87 -6.73
CA VAL A 155 -6.37 3.70 -7.47
C VAL A 155 -7.40 3.05 -8.38
N SER A 156 -8.68 2.99 -7.98
CA SER A 156 -9.75 2.48 -8.86
C SER A 156 -9.92 3.34 -10.10
N PHE A 157 -9.79 4.66 -9.95
CA PHE A 157 -9.89 5.56 -11.08
C PHE A 157 -8.69 5.46 -12.03
N VAL A 158 -7.47 5.44 -11.50
CA VAL A 158 -6.25 5.20 -12.31
C VAL A 158 -6.36 3.88 -13.06
N PHE A 159 -6.87 2.83 -12.41
CA PHE A 159 -7.13 1.55 -13.06
C PHE A 159 -8.12 1.66 -14.22
N ILE A 160 -9.27 2.33 -14.03
CA ILE A 160 -10.25 2.56 -15.10
C ILE A 160 -9.64 3.37 -16.26
N GLN A 161 -8.86 4.40 -15.95
CA GLN A 161 -8.21 5.23 -16.98
C GLN A 161 -7.17 4.41 -17.76
N LEU A 162 -6.38 3.57 -17.09
CA LEU A 162 -5.41 2.68 -17.75
C LEU A 162 -6.11 1.65 -18.64
N VAL A 163 -7.17 1.01 -18.15
CA VAL A 163 -7.95 0.03 -18.93
C VAL A 163 -8.63 0.71 -20.13
N SER A 164 -9.20 1.90 -19.93
CA SER A 164 -9.91 2.63 -21.00
C SER A 164 -8.95 3.19 -22.06
N PHE A 165 -7.76 3.65 -21.66
CA PHE A 165 -6.74 4.15 -22.59
C PHE A 165 -6.18 3.01 -23.46
N PHE A 166 -6.01 1.81 -22.90
CA PHE A 166 -5.68 0.61 -23.68
C PHE A 166 -6.82 0.18 -24.61
N SER A 167 -8.07 0.29 -24.17
CA SER A 167 -9.23 -0.06 -25.00
C SER A 167 -9.46 0.90 -26.19
N PHE A 168 -8.88 2.09 -26.17
CA PHE A 168 -8.96 3.10 -27.25
C PHE A 168 -7.72 3.14 -28.15
N CYS A 169 -6.62 2.52 -27.72
CA CYS A 169 -5.33 2.47 -28.43
C CYS A 169 -5.00 1.05 -28.94
N GLY A 170 -5.93 0.10 -28.77
CA GLY A 170 -5.93 -1.21 -29.43
C GLY A 170 -6.66 -1.17 -30.76
#